data_AF-A0A502TFT0-F1
#
_entry.id   AF-A0A502TFT0-F1
#
_cell.length_a   1.000
_cell.length_b   1.000
_cell.length_c   1.000
_cell.angle_alpha   90.00
_cell.angle_beta   90.00
_cell.angle_gamma   90.00
#
_symmetry.space_group_name_H-M   'P 1'
#
loop_
_entity.id
_entity.type
_entity.pdbx_description
1 polymer ?
#
loop_
_entity_poly.entity_id
_entity_poly.type
_entity_poly.pdbx_seq_one_letter_code
_entity_poly.pdbx_strand_id
1 'polypeptide(L)'
;MANRLPIIAVIAAVLLFLLYSAVFVVNAGQQAIVLRFGEIIDVKNEPGIYFKAPFAFFDADSVQMVEKRVMRFDLDNIRVQVSGGKFYEVDAFIAYRISDPRTFRAAVSGQVELAEARLRTRLDAALRRVYGLRDFEAALSEERGVMMREVRDQLRPDATSLGLDIEDVRIRRTDLTAEVSQQTYDRMKAERLAEAERLRARGNEAAQRIRARADREVVEIVAEAQKESEILRGEGEAQRSATFADAYKRDPAFFDFYRSMNAYGTALDSTGTTMVLSPESEFFRYFRDPGSKPQPGQPAAPATSAAPAAQPSTAQ
;
A
#
# COMPACT_ATOMS: atom_id res chain seq x y z
N MET A 1 -6.84 -99.15 -27.35
CA MET A 1 -6.04 -98.40 -26.36
C MET A 1 -6.55 -96.97 -26.36
N ALA A 2 -7.23 -96.54 -25.28
CA ALA A 2 -7.81 -95.21 -25.22
C ALA A 2 -6.70 -94.16 -25.35
N ASN A 3 -6.84 -93.22 -26.30
CA ASN A 3 -5.92 -92.11 -26.49
C ASN A 3 -5.81 -91.33 -25.16
N ARG A 4 -4.66 -91.45 -24.48
CA ARG A 4 -4.35 -90.70 -23.25
C ARG A 4 -3.92 -89.26 -23.53
N LEU A 5 -3.63 -88.93 -24.79
CA LEU A 5 -3.29 -87.60 -25.29
C LEU A 5 -4.31 -86.51 -24.90
N PRO A 6 -5.64 -86.67 -25.08
CA PRO A 6 -6.62 -85.68 -24.64
C PRO A 6 -6.62 -85.45 -23.12
N ILE A 7 -6.41 -86.50 -22.32
CA ILE A 7 -6.35 -86.39 -20.85
C ILE A 7 -5.10 -85.61 -20.42
N ILE A 8 -3.95 -85.90 -21.03
CA ILE A 8 -2.70 -85.18 -20.77
C ILE A 8 -2.82 -83.71 -21.18
N ALA A 9 -3.45 -83.42 -22.32
CA ALA A 9 -3.69 -82.06 -22.79
C ALA A 9 -4.58 -81.25 -21.83
N VAL A 10 -5.63 -81.86 -21.29
CA VAL A 10 -6.52 -81.21 -20.30
C VAL A 10 -5.77 -80.93 -19.00
N ILE A 11 -4.99 -81.89 -18.49
CA ILE A 11 -4.20 -81.69 -17.26
C ILE A 11 -3.18 -80.58 -17.45
N ALA A 12 -2.49 -80.56 -18.60
CA ALA A 12 -1.54 -79.49 -18.92
C ALA A 12 -2.23 -78.12 -19.00
N ALA A 13 -3.41 -78.04 -19.63
CA ALA A 13 -4.18 -76.80 -19.70
C ALA A 13 -4.63 -76.30 -18.32
N VAL A 14 -5.09 -77.19 -17.43
CA VAL A 14 -5.47 -76.84 -16.05
C VAL A 14 -4.26 -76.35 -15.25
N LEU A 15 -3.12 -77.02 -15.35
CA LEU A 15 -1.88 -76.60 -14.69
C LEU A 15 -1.43 -75.21 -15.17
N LEU A 16 -1.46 -74.97 -16.48
CA LEU A 16 -1.07 -73.69 -17.07
C LEU A 16 -2.04 -72.57 -16.66
N PHE A 17 -3.34 -72.87 -16.59
CA PHE A 17 -4.35 -71.96 -16.08
C PHE A 17 -4.14 -71.59 -14.60
N LEU A 18 -3.84 -72.58 -13.75
CA LEU A 18 -3.53 -72.33 -12.34
C LEU A 18 -2.26 -71.48 -12.19
N LEU A 19 -1.22 -71.76 -12.97
CA LEU A 19 0.02 -70.99 -12.92
C LEU A 19 -0.18 -69.54 -13.37
N TYR A 20 -0.98 -69.33 -14.42
CA TYR A 20 -1.35 -67.99 -14.88
C TYR A 20 -2.20 -67.23 -13.85
N SER A 21 -3.18 -67.91 -13.24
CA SER A 21 -4.06 -67.34 -12.21
C SER A 21 -3.32 -66.96 -10.91
N ALA A 22 -2.19 -67.63 -10.64
CA ALA A 22 -1.34 -67.35 -9.48
C ALA A 22 -0.52 -66.05 -9.63
N VAL A 23 -0.27 -65.57 -10.84
CA VAL A 23 0.62 -64.43 -11.09
C VAL A 23 -0.14 -63.11 -11.00
N PHE A 24 0.41 -62.14 -10.26
CA PHE A 24 -0.04 -60.75 -10.31
C PHE A 24 1.14 -59.78 -10.34
N VAL A 25 0.92 -58.62 -10.95
CA VAL A 25 1.95 -57.59 -11.16
C VAL A 25 1.60 -56.35 -10.36
N VAL A 26 2.58 -55.84 -9.61
CA VAL A 26 2.46 -54.59 -8.85
C VAL A 26 3.31 -53.52 -9.53
N ASN A 27 2.66 -52.42 -9.90
CA ASN A 27 3.33 -51.27 -10.52
C ASN A 27 3.94 -50.35 -9.46
N ALA A 28 4.91 -49.51 -9.85
CA ALA A 28 5.62 -48.62 -8.92
C ALA A 28 4.73 -47.59 -8.20
N GLY A 29 3.58 -47.23 -8.80
CA GLY A 29 2.59 -46.32 -8.21
C GLY A 29 1.52 -47.01 -7.34
N GLN A 30 1.58 -48.34 -7.22
CA GLN A 30 0.60 -49.16 -6.52
C GLN A 30 1.29 -50.01 -5.46
N GLN A 31 0.50 -50.45 -4.49
CA GLN A 31 0.86 -51.44 -3.49
C GLN A 31 -0.26 -52.47 -3.41
N ALA A 32 0.08 -53.72 -3.08
CA ALA A 32 -0.88 -54.82 -3.06
C ALA A 32 -1.06 -55.37 -1.66
N ILE A 33 -2.32 -55.54 -1.26
CA ILE A 33 -2.71 -56.23 -0.04
C ILE A 33 -3.23 -57.62 -0.45
N VAL A 34 -2.55 -58.67 0.00
CA VAL A 34 -2.97 -60.05 -0.24
C VAL A 34 -3.82 -60.48 0.94
N LEU A 35 -5.09 -60.75 0.64
CA LEU A 35 -6.11 -61.12 1.60
C LEU A 35 -6.40 -62.60 1.45
N ARG A 36 -6.52 -63.31 2.58
CA ARG A 36 -7.05 -64.68 2.60
C ARG A 36 -8.29 -64.76 3.48
N PHE A 37 -9.42 -65.17 2.92
CA PHE A 37 -10.72 -65.18 3.62
C PHE A 37 -11.04 -63.85 4.33
N GLY A 38 -10.56 -62.73 3.78
CA GLY A 38 -10.73 -61.39 4.37
C GLY A 38 -9.65 -60.97 5.38
N GLU A 39 -8.79 -61.88 5.84
CA GLU A 39 -7.66 -61.56 6.72
C GLU A 39 -6.43 -61.12 5.91
N ILE A 40 -5.63 -60.20 6.47
CA ILE A 40 -4.42 -59.69 5.83
C ILE A 40 -3.29 -60.69 6.06
N ILE A 41 -2.89 -61.44 5.02
CA ILE A 41 -1.72 -62.30 5.11
C ILE A 41 -0.45 -61.51 4.88
N ASP A 42 -0.42 -60.73 3.79
CA ASP A 42 0.80 -60.09 3.34
C ASP A 42 0.53 -58.78 2.61
N VAL A 43 1.56 -57.92 2.60
CA VAL A 43 1.55 -56.62 1.95
C VAL A 43 2.82 -56.48 1.13
N LYS A 44 2.63 -56.15 -0.15
CA LYS A 44 3.71 -55.96 -1.11
C LYS A 44 3.79 -54.48 -1.49
N ASN A 45 4.88 -53.83 -1.06
CA ASN A 45 5.12 -52.39 -1.26
C ASN A 45 6.07 -52.08 -2.43
N GLU A 46 6.78 -53.10 -2.93
CA GLU A 46 7.74 -52.96 -4.01
C GLU A 46 7.11 -53.35 -5.35
N PRO A 47 7.46 -52.65 -6.44
CA PRO A 47 7.04 -53.06 -7.76
C PRO A 47 7.69 -54.39 -8.13
N GLY A 48 6.89 -55.32 -8.64
CA GLY A 48 7.37 -56.66 -8.93
C GLY A 48 6.26 -57.61 -9.35
N ILE A 49 6.69 -58.81 -9.74
CA ILE A 49 5.81 -59.93 -10.01
C ILE A 49 5.71 -60.74 -8.73
N TYR A 50 4.49 -60.96 -8.27
CA TYR A 50 4.21 -61.73 -7.09
C TYR A 50 3.27 -62.88 -7.41
N PHE A 51 3.34 -63.90 -6.57
CA PHE A 51 2.51 -65.10 -6.69
C PHE A 51 1.54 -65.16 -5.52
N LYS A 52 0.26 -65.39 -5.84
CA LYS A 52 -0.79 -65.75 -4.89
C LYS A 52 -1.20 -67.20 -5.10
N ALA A 53 -1.86 -67.81 -4.14
CA ALA A 53 -2.37 -69.15 -4.36
C ALA A 53 -3.50 -69.10 -5.42
N PRO A 54 -3.51 -70.01 -6.40
CA PRO A 54 -4.49 -69.98 -7.51
C PRO A 54 -5.88 -70.51 -7.11
N PHE A 55 -6.26 -70.34 -5.84
CA PHE A 55 -7.57 -70.72 -5.31
C PHE A 55 -8.62 -69.61 -5.53
N ALA A 56 -8.47 -68.81 -6.59
CA ALA A 56 -9.39 -67.72 -6.92
C ALA A 56 -10.85 -68.20 -7.09
N PHE A 57 -11.07 -69.48 -7.39
CA PHE A 57 -12.41 -70.09 -7.50
C PHE A 57 -13.15 -70.24 -6.16
N PHE A 58 -12.45 -70.19 -5.02
CA PHE A 58 -13.05 -70.31 -3.69
C PHE A 58 -13.08 -68.97 -2.91
N ASP A 59 -12.81 -67.84 -3.59
CA ASP A 59 -12.58 -66.52 -2.98
C ASP A 59 -11.56 -66.55 -1.82
N ALA A 60 -10.70 -67.57 -1.79
CA ALA A 60 -9.78 -67.81 -0.70
C ALA A 60 -8.70 -66.74 -0.69
N ASP A 61 -8.04 -66.46 -1.81
CA ASP A 61 -6.98 -65.44 -1.92
C ASP A 61 -7.38 -64.31 -2.89
N SER A 62 -7.64 -63.11 -2.35
CA SER A 62 -7.93 -61.90 -3.13
C SER A 62 -6.79 -60.88 -3.00
N VAL A 63 -6.59 -60.08 -4.04
CA VAL A 63 -5.55 -59.04 -4.04
C VAL A 63 -6.23 -57.69 -4.23
N GLN A 64 -6.06 -56.81 -3.25
CA GLN A 64 -6.54 -55.45 -3.32
C GLN A 64 -5.35 -54.53 -3.65
N MET A 65 -5.45 -53.84 -4.80
CA MET A 65 -4.50 -52.82 -5.19
C MET A 65 -4.87 -51.49 -4.52
N VAL A 66 -3.87 -50.82 -3.97
CA VAL A 66 -4.00 -49.53 -3.29
C VAL A 66 -2.98 -48.57 -3.91
N GLU A 67 -3.31 -47.29 -3.99
CA GLU A 67 -2.39 -46.29 -4.51
C GLU A 67 -1.26 -45.98 -3.51
N LYS A 68 -0.04 -45.80 -4.02
CA LYS A 68 1.15 -45.38 -3.25
C LYS A 68 1.50 -43.90 -3.47
N ARG A 69 0.92 -43.28 -4.50
CA ARG A 69 1.16 -41.88 -4.85
C ARG A 69 0.52 -40.94 -3.84
N VAL A 70 0.99 -39.70 -3.88
CA VAL A 70 0.38 -38.59 -3.15
C VAL A 70 -0.95 -38.28 -3.82
N MET A 71 -2.02 -38.35 -3.03
CA MET A 71 -3.37 -38.01 -3.40
C MET A 71 -3.74 -36.67 -2.78
N ARG A 72 -4.61 -35.93 -3.49
CA ARG A 72 -5.13 -34.65 -3.04
C ARG A 72 -6.60 -34.83 -2.68
N PHE A 73 -6.95 -34.43 -1.47
CA PHE A 73 -8.33 -34.31 -1.03
C PHE A 73 -8.68 -32.85 -0.78
N ASP A 74 -9.70 -32.36 -1.49
CA ASP A 74 -10.18 -30.98 -1.41
C ASP A 74 -11.39 -30.89 -0.47
N LEU A 75 -11.40 -29.85 0.36
CA LEU A 75 -12.52 -29.49 1.20
C LEU A 75 -12.92 -28.05 0.89
N ASP A 76 -14.14 -27.90 0.41
CA ASP A 76 -14.67 -26.61 0.00
C ASP A 76 -15.72 -26.10 0.99
N ASN A 77 -15.85 -24.77 1.06
CA ASN A 77 -16.89 -24.05 1.80
C ASN A 77 -16.97 -24.39 3.30
N ILE A 78 -15.81 -24.56 3.95
CA ILE A 78 -15.78 -24.77 5.40
C ILE A 78 -16.05 -23.45 6.09
N ARG A 79 -17.15 -23.38 6.84
CA ARG A 79 -17.47 -22.21 7.66
C ARG A 79 -16.71 -22.27 8.99
N VAL A 80 -15.80 -21.33 9.19
CA VAL A 80 -15.03 -21.15 10.42
C VAL A 80 -15.33 -19.81 11.07
N GLN A 81 -15.17 -19.74 12.39
CA GLN A 81 -15.27 -18.50 13.15
C GLN A 81 -13.87 -18.14 13.67
N VAL A 82 -13.46 -16.89 13.47
CA VAL A 82 -12.18 -16.37 14.00
C VAL A 82 -12.37 -15.79 15.41
N SER A 83 -11.26 -15.49 16.10
CA SER A 83 -11.30 -14.90 17.44
C SER A 83 -12.11 -13.59 17.51
N GLY A 84 -12.12 -12.81 16.43
CA GLY A 84 -12.94 -11.60 16.27
C GLY A 84 -14.45 -11.84 16.07
N GLY A 85 -14.93 -13.08 16.18
CA GLY A 85 -16.34 -13.45 16.15
C GLY A 85 -16.98 -13.51 14.76
N LYS A 86 -16.25 -13.10 13.71
CA LYS A 86 -16.70 -13.11 12.32
C LYS A 86 -16.62 -14.51 11.71
N PHE A 87 -17.52 -14.79 10.78
CA PHE A 87 -17.56 -16.05 10.03
C PHE A 87 -16.91 -15.89 8.65
N TYR A 88 -16.17 -16.91 8.26
CA TYR A 88 -15.46 -16.98 6.98
C TYR A 88 -15.67 -18.35 6.34
N GLU A 89 -15.58 -18.38 5.02
CA GLU A 89 -15.61 -19.60 4.22
C GLU A 89 -14.20 -19.91 3.73
N VAL A 90 -13.74 -21.11 4.06
CA VAL A 90 -12.38 -21.56 3.79
C VAL A 90 -12.43 -22.78 2.88
N ASP A 91 -11.70 -22.68 1.78
CA ASP A 91 -11.38 -23.81 0.93
C ASP A 91 -9.98 -24.28 1.29
N ALA A 92 -9.79 -25.57 1.56
CA ALA A 92 -8.50 -26.15 1.91
C ALA A 92 -8.33 -27.50 1.22
N PHE A 93 -7.08 -27.93 1.08
CA PHE A 93 -6.75 -29.25 0.57
C PHE A 93 -5.66 -29.90 1.39
N ILE A 94 -5.68 -31.23 1.41
CA ILE A 94 -4.67 -32.05 2.05
C ILE A 94 -3.99 -32.88 0.96
N ALA A 95 -2.66 -32.86 0.96
CA ALA A 95 -1.85 -33.80 0.22
C ALA A 95 -1.46 -34.94 1.18
N TYR A 96 -1.89 -36.16 0.89
CA TYR A 96 -1.65 -37.33 1.72
C TYR A 96 -1.28 -38.54 0.87
N ARG A 97 -0.60 -39.51 1.46
CA ARG A 97 -0.29 -40.80 0.83
C ARG A 97 -0.57 -41.93 1.80
N ILE A 98 -0.85 -43.11 1.26
CA ILE A 98 -1.08 -44.31 2.07
C ILE A 98 0.28 -44.94 2.36
N SER A 99 0.83 -44.67 3.56
CA SER A 99 2.14 -45.18 3.97
C SER A 99 2.08 -46.60 4.51
N ASP A 100 1.00 -46.95 5.22
CA ASP A 100 0.78 -48.30 5.73
C ASP A 100 -0.56 -48.87 5.24
N PRO A 101 -0.54 -49.69 4.16
CA PRO A 101 -1.75 -50.28 3.62
C PRO A 101 -2.39 -51.32 4.56
N ARG A 102 -1.65 -51.91 5.51
CA ARG A 102 -2.22 -52.85 6.50
C ARG A 102 -3.18 -52.12 7.42
N THR A 103 -2.70 -51.04 8.03
CA THR A 103 -3.50 -50.19 8.93
C THR A 103 -4.63 -49.52 8.16
N PHE A 104 -4.39 -49.07 6.92
CA PHE A 104 -5.43 -48.51 6.06
C PHE A 104 -6.60 -49.49 5.82
N ARG A 105 -6.31 -50.75 5.49
CA ARG A 105 -7.36 -51.76 5.31
C ARG A 105 -8.07 -52.10 6.62
N ALA A 106 -7.34 -52.23 7.72
CA ALA A 106 -7.92 -52.50 9.02
C ALA A 106 -8.83 -51.37 9.52
N ALA A 107 -8.47 -50.11 9.26
CA ALA A 107 -9.19 -48.95 9.76
C ALA A 107 -10.40 -48.57 8.89
N VAL A 108 -10.26 -48.60 7.55
CA VAL A 108 -11.25 -48.07 6.60
C VAL A 108 -11.59 -49.04 5.48
N SER A 109 -11.35 -50.34 5.66
CA SER A 109 -11.63 -51.35 4.65
C SER A 109 -10.97 -51.03 3.30
N GLY A 110 -9.84 -50.31 3.31
CA GLY A 110 -9.12 -49.97 2.08
C GLY A 110 -9.91 -49.09 1.10
N GLN A 111 -10.98 -48.43 1.57
CA GLN A 111 -11.79 -47.50 0.78
C GLN A 111 -11.30 -46.08 1.02
N VAL A 112 -10.97 -45.38 -0.06
CA VAL A 112 -10.43 -44.03 -0.01
C VAL A 112 -11.49 -43.06 0.50
N GLU A 113 -12.73 -43.22 0.05
CA GLU A 113 -13.87 -42.37 0.39
C GLU A 113 -14.14 -42.35 1.90
N LEU A 114 -14.01 -43.51 2.56
CA LEU A 114 -14.22 -43.63 4.01
C LEU A 114 -13.06 -42.99 4.79
N ALA A 115 -11.83 -43.09 4.26
CA ALA A 115 -10.67 -42.43 4.82
C ALA A 115 -10.78 -40.90 4.73
N GLU A 116 -11.16 -40.40 3.56
CA GLU A 116 -11.41 -39.00 3.28
C GLU A 116 -12.56 -38.45 4.12
N ALA A 117 -13.64 -39.20 4.31
CA ALA A 117 -14.73 -38.81 5.20
C ALA A 117 -14.26 -38.61 6.66
N ARG A 118 -13.39 -39.51 7.17
CA ARG A 118 -12.80 -39.36 8.51
C ARG A 118 -11.84 -38.18 8.58
N LEU A 119 -10.94 -38.04 7.60
CA LEU A 119 -10.04 -36.89 7.51
C LEU A 119 -10.80 -35.58 7.40
N ARG A 120 -11.93 -35.54 6.69
CA ARG A 120 -12.78 -34.36 6.56
C ARG A 120 -13.26 -33.85 7.91
N THR A 121 -13.83 -34.73 8.73
CA THR A 121 -14.32 -34.35 10.07
C THR A 121 -13.18 -33.86 10.96
N ARG A 122 -12.01 -34.50 10.90
CA ARG A 122 -10.85 -34.10 11.70
C ARG A 122 -10.23 -32.79 11.23
N LEU A 123 -10.13 -32.57 9.92
CA LEU A 123 -9.65 -31.33 9.34
C LEU A 123 -10.57 -30.16 9.66
N ASP A 124 -11.90 -30.33 9.54
CA ASP A 124 -12.87 -29.29 9.93
C ASP A 124 -12.68 -28.87 11.40
N ALA A 125 -12.54 -29.85 12.31
CA ALA A 125 -12.28 -29.56 13.72
C ALA A 125 -10.93 -28.85 13.96
N ALA A 126 -9.86 -29.27 13.28
CA ALA A 126 -8.54 -28.65 13.38
C ALA A 126 -8.54 -27.21 12.84
N LEU A 127 -9.17 -26.98 11.69
CA LEU A 127 -9.34 -25.64 11.11
C LEU A 127 -10.12 -24.73 12.04
N ARG A 128 -11.28 -25.17 12.56
CA ARG A 128 -12.08 -24.38 13.50
C ARG A 128 -11.29 -24.00 14.76
N ARG A 129 -10.47 -24.92 15.29
CA ARG A 129 -9.62 -24.64 16.46
C ARG A 129 -8.55 -23.60 16.14
N VAL A 130 -7.83 -23.78 15.04
CA VAL A 130 -6.72 -22.90 14.64
C VAL A 130 -7.20 -21.50 14.25
N TYR A 131 -8.32 -21.41 13.54
CA TYR A 131 -8.94 -20.12 13.20
C TYR A 131 -9.59 -19.46 14.43
N GLY A 132 -10.19 -20.23 15.34
CA GLY A 132 -10.82 -19.68 16.55
C GLY A 132 -9.83 -19.00 17.52
N LEU A 133 -8.55 -19.37 17.46
CA LEU A 133 -7.49 -18.81 18.30
C LEU A 133 -6.80 -17.57 17.70
N ARG A 134 -7.05 -17.26 16.42
CA ARG A 134 -6.35 -16.20 15.68
C ARG A 134 -7.34 -15.26 15.01
N ASP A 135 -6.85 -14.06 14.67
CA ASP A 135 -7.64 -13.13 13.87
C ASP A 135 -7.53 -13.45 12.38
N PHE A 136 -8.43 -12.88 11.58
CA PHE A 136 -8.48 -13.07 10.14
C PHE A 136 -7.21 -12.61 9.42
N GLU A 137 -6.57 -11.53 9.89
CA GLU A 137 -5.32 -11.02 9.32
C GLU A 137 -4.19 -12.05 9.38
N ALA A 138 -4.19 -12.93 10.38
CA ALA A 138 -3.24 -14.04 10.48
C ALA A 138 -3.38 -15.01 9.29
N ALA A 139 -4.60 -15.25 8.81
CA ALA A 139 -4.85 -16.13 7.67
C ALA A 139 -4.45 -15.51 6.32
N LEU A 140 -4.28 -14.18 6.25
CA LEU A 140 -3.86 -13.43 5.06
C LEU A 140 -2.40 -12.95 5.10
N SER A 141 -1.71 -13.14 6.22
CA SER A 141 -0.32 -12.73 6.42
C SER A 141 0.64 -13.93 6.36
N GLU A 142 1.90 -13.70 6.70
CA GLU A 142 2.93 -14.74 6.78
C GLU A 142 2.62 -15.80 7.85
N GLU A 143 1.78 -15.47 8.84
CA GLU A 143 1.34 -16.40 9.89
C GLU A 143 0.54 -17.59 9.35
N ARG A 144 -0.05 -17.45 8.15
CA ARG A 144 -0.78 -18.52 7.45
C ARG A 144 0.03 -19.80 7.33
N GLY A 145 1.34 -19.70 7.06
CA GLY A 145 2.21 -20.88 6.96
C GLY A 145 2.36 -21.61 8.29
N VAL A 146 2.40 -20.86 9.40
CA VAL A 146 2.45 -21.43 10.75
C VAL A 146 1.12 -22.10 11.10
N MET A 147 -0.01 -21.45 10.79
CA MET A 147 -1.34 -22.02 10.97
C MET A 147 -1.49 -23.37 10.27
N MET A 148 -1.06 -23.48 9.01
CA MET A 148 -1.16 -24.72 8.25
C MET A 148 -0.30 -25.85 8.79
N ARG A 149 0.91 -25.54 9.30
CA ARG A 149 1.74 -26.53 9.98
C ARG A 149 1.06 -27.03 11.25
N GLU A 150 0.45 -26.14 12.02
CA GLU A 150 -0.28 -26.50 13.23
C GLU A 150 -1.50 -27.38 12.92
N VAL A 151 -2.29 -27.04 11.89
CA VAL A 151 -3.41 -27.88 11.43
C VAL A 151 -2.91 -29.27 11.02
N ARG A 152 -1.82 -29.34 10.25
CA ARG A 152 -1.20 -30.61 9.84
C ARG A 152 -0.75 -31.42 11.05
N ASP A 153 -0.10 -30.80 12.02
CA ASP A 153 0.41 -31.48 13.21
C ASP A 153 -0.72 -31.98 14.11
N GLN A 154 -1.84 -31.25 14.19
CA GLN A 154 -3.07 -31.72 14.85
C GLN A 154 -3.73 -32.90 14.13
N LEU A 155 -3.61 -32.96 12.80
CA LEU A 155 -4.22 -34.01 11.97
C LEU A 155 -3.36 -35.28 11.89
N ARG A 156 -2.04 -35.17 12.09
CA ARG A 156 -1.07 -36.27 11.96
C ARG A 156 -1.45 -37.51 12.80
N PRO A 157 -1.80 -37.42 14.09
CA PRO A 157 -2.14 -38.61 14.89
C PRO A 157 -3.35 -39.36 14.35
N ASP A 158 -4.39 -38.64 13.93
CA ASP A 158 -5.58 -39.21 13.33
C ASP A 158 -5.27 -39.86 11.98
N ALA A 159 -4.46 -39.20 11.14
CA ALA A 159 -4.05 -39.76 9.84
C ALA A 159 -3.22 -41.03 10.00
N THR A 160 -2.26 -41.05 10.93
CA THR A 160 -1.44 -42.23 11.22
C THR A 160 -2.29 -43.40 11.71
N SER A 161 -3.36 -43.15 12.50
CA SER A 161 -4.30 -44.19 12.91
C SER A 161 -5.07 -44.83 11.74
N LEU A 162 -5.15 -44.14 10.61
CA LEU A 162 -5.74 -44.63 9.37
C LEU A 162 -4.69 -45.21 8.40
N GLY A 163 -3.40 -45.28 8.78
CA GLY A 163 -2.31 -45.70 7.90
C GLY A 163 -1.92 -44.67 6.84
N LEU A 164 -2.30 -43.40 7.05
CA LEU A 164 -2.04 -42.28 6.15
C LEU A 164 -0.89 -41.39 6.66
N ASP A 165 -0.10 -40.90 5.72
CA ASP A 165 0.96 -39.92 5.96
C ASP A 165 0.56 -38.60 5.27
N ILE A 166 0.49 -37.51 6.05
CA ILE A 166 0.13 -36.18 5.55
C ILE A 166 1.40 -35.45 5.16
N GLU A 167 1.53 -35.16 3.87
CA GLU A 167 2.66 -34.40 3.33
C GLU A 167 2.49 -32.90 3.58
N ASP A 168 1.33 -32.35 3.19
CA ASP A 168 1.04 -30.94 3.37
C ASP A 168 -0.47 -30.66 3.50
N VAL A 169 -0.78 -29.55 4.19
CA VAL A 169 -2.13 -29.00 4.29
C VAL A 169 -2.06 -27.56 3.83
N ARG A 170 -2.91 -27.17 2.89
CA ARG A 170 -2.93 -25.79 2.41
C ARG A 170 -4.35 -25.29 2.23
N ILE A 171 -4.54 -24.02 2.58
CA ILE A 171 -5.72 -23.27 2.17
C ILE A 171 -5.60 -22.97 0.67
N ARG A 172 -6.71 -23.03 -0.05
CA ARG A 172 -6.85 -22.50 -1.42
C ARG A 172 -7.40 -21.08 -1.37
N ARG A 173 -8.41 -20.83 -0.53
CA ARG A 173 -9.13 -19.55 -0.45
C ARG A 173 -9.70 -19.32 0.94
N THR A 174 -9.82 -18.06 1.36
CA THR A 174 -10.46 -17.64 2.61
C THR A 174 -11.25 -16.36 2.31
N ASP A 175 -12.57 -16.49 2.21
CA ASP A 175 -13.46 -15.38 1.86
C ASP A 175 -14.38 -15.03 3.04
N LEU A 176 -14.79 -13.76 3.12
CA LEU A 176 -15.88 -13.36 4.02
C LEU A 176 -17.20 -13.93 3.51
N THR A 177 -18.08 -14.33 4.43
CA THR A 177 -19.46 -14.61 4.04
C THR A 177 -20.13 -13.33 3.50
N ALA A 178 -21.05 -13.48 2.56
CA ALA A 178 -21.73 -12.35 1.91
C ALA A 178 -22.46 -11.42 2.91
N GLU A 179 -22.88 -11.95 4.06
CA GLU A 179 -23.55 -11.20 5.12
C GLU A 179 -22.58 -10.27 5.90
N VAL A 180 -21.39 -10.77 6.25
CA VAL A 180 -20.39 -10.01 7.03
C VAL A 180 -19.55 -9.10 6.14
N SER A 181 -19.43 -9.43 4.86
CA SER A 181 -18.63 -8.68 3.89
C SER A 181 -19.13 -7.24 3.78
N GLN A 182 -20.43 -7.01 3.59
CA GLN A 182 -21.00 -5.67 3.38
C GLN A 182 -20.72 -4.73 4.56
N GLN A 183 -21.04 -5.16 5.78
CA GLN A 183 -20.80 -4.35 6.99
C GLN A 183 -19.30 -4.07 7.22
N THR A 184 -18.44 -5.06 6.94
CA THR A 184 -17.00 -4.88 7.08
C THR A 184 -16.47 -3.93 6.01
N TYR A 185 -16.94 -4.02 4.77
CA TYR A 185 -16.58 -3.10 3.69
C TYR A 185 -17.01 -1.66 4.00
N ASP A 186 -18.22 -1.46 4.50
CA ASP A 186 -18.73 -0.14 4.88
C ASP A 186 -17.91 0.47 6.02
N ARG A 187 -17.53 -0.33 7.02
CA ARG A 187 -16.62 0.09 8.10
C ARG A 187 -15.22 0.43 7.58
N MET A 188 -14.62 -0.43 6.76
CA MET A 188 -13.29 -0.18 6.18
C MET A 188 -13.30 1.08 5.30
N LYS A 189 -14.38 1.31 4.55
CA LYS A 189 -14.55 2.54 3.77
C LYS A 189 -14.61 3.76 4.69
N ALA A 190 -15.39 3.71 5.77
CA ALA A 190 -15.49 4.79 6.73
C ALA A 190 -14.14 5.08 7.42
N GLU A 191 -13.41 4.04 7.84
CA GLU A 191 -12.07 4.16 8.44
C GLU A 191 -11.06 4.77 7.46
N ARG A 192 -11.04 4.31 6.21
CA ARG A 192 -10.18 4.87 5.15
C ARG A 192 -10.51 6.32 4.84
N LEU A 193 -11.79 6.68 4.80
CA LEU A 193 -12.22 8.07 4.61
C LEU A 193 -11.81 8.94 5.81
N ALA A 194 -11.99 8.46 7.04
CA ALA A 194 -11.56 9.16 8.23
C ALA A 194 -10.03 9.35 8.28
N GLU A 195 -9.26 8.33 7.90
CA GLU A 195 -7.81 8.41 7.78
C GLU A 195 -7.37 9.41 6.71
N ALA A 196 -8.01 9.37 5.53
CA ALA A 196 -7.77 10.31 4.44
C ALA A 196 -8.08 11.75 4.85
N GLU A 197 -9.22 12.00 5.51
CA GLU A 197 -9.58 13.32 6.03
C GLU A 197 -8.59 13.79 7.10
N ARG A 198 -8.15 12.90 8.01
CA ARG A 198 -7.12 13.22 9.00
C ARG A 198 -5.78 13.60 8.35
N LEU A 199 -5.42 12.96 7.24
CA LEU A 199 -4.22 13.31 6.48
C LEU A 199 -4.38 14.64 5.74
N ARG A 200 -5.54 14.89 5.10
CA ARG A 200 -5.86 16.16 4.45
C ARG A 200 -5.87 17.33 5.44
N ALA A 201 -6.49 17.15 6.61
CA ALA A 201 -6.53 18.15 7.66
C ALA A 201 -5.11 18.53 8.14
N ARG A 202 -4.25 17.53 8.38
CA ARG A 202 -2.83 17.75 8.72
C ARG A 202 -2.06 18.46 7.60
N GLY A 203 -2.31 18.09 6.35
CA GLY A 203 -1.72 18.77 5.20
C GLY A 203 -2.14 20.23 5.09
N ASN A 204 -3.43 20.52 5.29
CA ASN A 204 -3.98 21.87 5.27
C ASN A 204 -3.44 22.73 6.40
N GLU A 205 -3.36 22.18 7.62
CA GLU A 205 -2.78 22.86 8.78
C GLU A 205 -1.31 23.21 8.52
N ALA A 206 -0.51 22.26 8.01
CA ALA A 206 0.88 22.49 7.67
C ALA A 206 1.04 23.56 6.58
N ALA A 207 0.21 23.50 5.53
CA ALA A 207 0.21 24.48 4.45
C ALA A 207 -0.16 25.89 4.95
N GLN A 208 -1.20 26.01 5.80
CA GLN A 208 -1.60 27.29 6.37
C GLN A 208 -0.51 27.87 7.27
N ARG A 209 0.16 27.04 8.07
CA ARG A 209 1.30 27.45 8.90
C ARG A 209 2.47 27.96 8.06
N ILE A 210 2.79 27.29 6.96
CA ILE A 210 3.86 27.72 6.03
C ILE A 210 3.49 29.05 5.37
N ARG A 211 2.26 29.19 4.86
CA ARG A 211 1.79 30.46 4.26
C ARG A 211 1.83 31.61 5.25
N ALA A 212 1.29 31.43 6.46
CA ALA A 212 1.30 32.47 7.48
C ALA A 212 2.71 32.91 7.87
N ARG A 213 3.68 31.98 7.90
CA ARG A 213 5.08 32.31 8.12
C ARG A 213 5.67 33.09 6.93
N ALA A 214 5.40 32.65 5.71
CA ALA A 214 5.87 33.32 4.51
C ALA A 214 5.30 34.74 4.38
N ASP A 215 4.00 34.93 4.64
CA ASP A 215 3.34 36.24 4.60
C ASP A 215 3.94 37.20 5.63
N ARG A 216 4.20 36.69 6.84
CA ARG A 216 4.90 37.45 7.89
C ARG A 216 6.31 37.87 7.45
N GLU A 217 7.07 36.94 6.88
CA GLU A 217 8.43 37.17 6.41
C GLU A 217 8.47 38.20 5.27
N VAL A 218 7.51 38.15 4.34
CA VAL A 218 7.37 39.17 3.29
C VAL A 218 7.14 40.56 3.90
N VAL A 219 6.23 40.68 4.88
CA VAL A 219 5.97 41.96 5.54
C VAL A 219 7.19 42.47 6.30
N GLU A 220 7.89 41.60 7.03
CA GLU A 220 9.13 41.96 7.75
C GLU A 220 10.24 42.42 6.79
N ILE A 221 10.46 41.70 5.68
CA ILE A 221 11.45 42.06 4.66
C ILE A 221 11.11 43.40 4.00
N VAL A 222 9.84 43.62 3.62
CA VAL A 222 9.41 44.88 2.99
C VAL A 222 9.55 46.05 3.96
N ALA A 223 9.19 45.86 5.23
CA ALA A 223 9.32 46.89 6.25
C ALA A 223 10.79 47.25 6.53
N GLU A 224 11.68 46.26 6.63
CA GLU A 224 13.11 46.52 6.82
C GLU A 224 13.71 47.21 5.60
N ALA A 225 13.35 46.79 4.38
CA ALA A 225 13.80 47.44 3.15
C ALA A 225 13.31 48.89 3.02
N GLN A 226 12.06 49.19 3.44
CA GLN A 226 11.54 50.56 3.46
C GLN A 226 12.28 51.43 4.48
N LYS A 227 12.46 50.91 5.70
CA LYS A 227 13.23 51.58 6.75
C LYS A 227 14.65 51.91 6.28
N GLU A 228 15.35 50.95 5.69
CA GLU A 228 16.71 51.15 5.17
C GLU A 228 16.73 52.18 4.03
N SER A 229 15.76 52.14 3.13
CA SER A 229 15.59 53.13 2.06
C SER A 229 15.37 54.54 2.61
N GLU A 230 14.53 54.70 3.63
CA GLU A 230 14.27 56.00 4.27
C GLU A 230 15.51 56.54 4.99
N ILE A 231 16.26 55.68 5.69
CA ILE A 231 17.53 56.05 6.32
C ILE A 231 18.52 56.53 5.25
N LEU A 232 18.72 55.74 4.20
CA LEU A 232 19.68 56.06 3.15
C LEU A 232 19.29 57.31 2.36
N ARG A 233 17.98 57.55 2.16
CA ARG A 233 17.48 58.80 1.59
C ARG A 233 17.72 59.99 2.52
N GLY A 234 17.48 59.82 3.83
CA GLY A 234 17.74 60.84 4.84
C GLY A 234 19.23 61.21 4.94
N GLU A 235 20.12 60.23 4.90
CA GLU A 235 21.58 60.44 4.84
C GLU A 235 21.99 61.19 3.56
N GLY A 236 21.43 60.80 2.42
CA GLY A 236 21.66 61.48 1.14
C GLY A 236 21.17 62.94 1.15
N GLU A 237 19.98 63.20 1.71
CA GLU A 237 19.43 64.55 1.87
C GLU A 237 20.27 65.39 2.85
N ALA A 238 20.76 64.79 3.94
CA ALA A 238 21.67 65.44 4.88
C ALA A 238 23.01 65.81 4.23
N GLN A 239 23.64 64.87 3.50
CA GLN A 239 24.89 65.10 2.79
C GLN A 239 24.73 66.15 1.69
N ARG A 240 23.63 66.09 0.93
CA ARG A 240 23.25 67.10 -0.07
C ARG A 240 23.16 68.47 0.60
N SER A 241 22.39 68.59 1.67
CA SER A 241 22.17 69.85 2.38
C SER A 241 23.46 70.43 2.97
N ALA A 242 24.33 69.58 3.55
CA ALA A 242 25.64 69.98 4.05
C ALA A 242 26.53 70.55 2.93
N THR A 243 26.59 69.85 1.79
CA THR A 243 27.36 70.30 0.61
C THR A 243 26.83 71.63 0.07
N PHE A 244 25.51 71.81 0.01
CA PHE A 244 24.89 73.08 -0.39
C PHE A 244 25.19 74.21 0.59
N ALA A 245 25.12 73.95 1.90
CA ALA A 245 25.44 74.95 2.92
C ALA A 245 26.91 75.38 2.87
N ASP A 246 27.83 74.44 2.63
CA ASP A 246 29.25 74.75 2.47
C ASP A 246 29.55 75.53 1.18
N ALA A 247 28.81 75.25 0.09
CA ALA A 247 28.88 76.07 -1.13
C ALA A 247 28.36 77.50 -0.89
N TYR A 248 27.24 77.66 -0.17
CA TYR A 248 26.68 78.97 0.18
C TYR A 248 27.64 79.81 1.02
N LYS A 249 28.33 79.20 1.99
CA LYS A 249 29.31 79.89 2.85
C LYS A 249 30.50 80.47 2.07
N ARG A 250 30.87 79.91 0.90
CA ARG A 250 32.01 80.37 0.11
C ARG A 250 31.75 81.72 -0.56
N ASP A 251 30.57 81.88 -1.18
CA ASP A 251 30.12 83.15 -1.76
C ASP A 251 28.57 83.18 -1.80
N PRO A 252 27.94 83.84 -0.82
CA PRO A 252 26.48 83.94 -0.76
C PRO A 252 25.84 84.64 -1.97
N ALA A 253 26.50 85.67 -2.51
CA ALA A 253 25.94 86.48 -3.59
C ALA A 253 25.96 85.72 -4.93
N PHE A 254 27.06 85.03 -5.22
CA PHE A 254 27.17 84.19 -6.41
C PHE A 254 26.23 82.97 -6.35
N PHE A 255 26.09 82.34 -5.18
CA PHE A 255 25.20 81.19 -5.01
C PHE A 255 23.73 81.54 -5.26
N ASP A 256 23.25 82.65 -4.69
CA ASP A 256 21.86 83.09 -4.88
C ASP A 256 21.57 83.41 -6.35
N PHE A 257 22.51 84.06 -7.04
CA PHE A 257 22.43 84.30 -8.48
C PHE A 257 22.39 82.98 -9.27
N TYR A 258 23.34 82.07 -9.07
CA TYR A 258 23.43 80.80 -9.80
C TYR A 258 22.20 79.90 -9.56
N ARG A 259 21.69 79.84 -8.33
CA ARG A 259 20.47 79.11 -7.99
C ARG A 259 19.25 79.69 -8.69
N SER A 260 19.11 81.01 -8.71
CA SER A 260 17.99 81.67 -9.41
C SER A 260 18.03 81.41 -10.91
N MET A 261 19.22 81.46 -11.54
CA MET A 261 19.40 81.17 -12.96
C MET A 261 19.07 79.72 -13.32
N ASN A 262 19.46 78.75 -12.49
CA ASN A 262 19.04 77.35 -12.65
C ASN A 262 17.52 77.19 -12.49
N ALA A 263 16.93 77.84 -11.48
CA ALA A 263 15.47 77.80 -11.26
C ALA A 263 14.70 78.41 -12.45
N TYR A 264 15.22 79.48 -13.07
CA TYR A 264 14.66 80.02 -14.30
C TYR A 264 14.75 79.01 -15.44
N GLY A 265 15.90 78.36 -15.61
CA GLY A 265 16.09 77.33 -16.63
C GLY A 265 15.07 76.20 -16.48
N THR A 266 14.90 75.65 -15.27
CA THR A 266 13.94 74.56 -15.02
C THR A 266 12.49 75.02 -15.16
N ALA A 267 12.14 76.23 -14.71
CA ALA A 267 10.76 76.72 -14.74
C ALA A 267 10.30 77.18 -16.13
N LEU A 268 11.21 77.66 -16.98
CA LEU A 268 10.90 78.16 -18.32
C LEU A 268 10.98 77.09 -19.43
N ASP A 269 11.60 75.93 -19.16
CA ASP A 269 11.73 74.82 -20.10
C ASP A 269 10.44 73.98 -20.22
N SER A 270 9.57 73.98 -19.20
CA SER A 270 8.29 73.26 -19.24
C SER A 270 7.27 73.96 -20.14
N THR A 271 7.10 73.47 -21.37
CA THR A 271 6.31 74.06 -22.48
C THR A 271 4.78 74.00 -22.31
N GLY A 272 4.26 73.91 -21.08
CA GLY A 272 2.83 73.66 -20.81
C GLY A 272 2.24 74.28 -19.54
N THR A 273 3.00 75.05 -18.77
CA THR A 273 2.51 75.64 -17.51
C THR A 273 2.34 77.15 -17.66
N THR A 274 1.09 77.64 -17.69
CA THR A 274 0.78 79.07 -17.68
C THR A 274 1.10 79.66 -16.31
N MET A 275 2.18 80.43 -16.20
CA MET A 275 2.59 81.07 -14.95
C MET A 275 2.01 82.49 -14.86
N VAL A 276 1.14 82.73 -13.88
CA VAL A 276 0.62 84.08 -13.58
C VAL A 276 1.43 84.65 -12.43
N LEU A 277 2.37 85.54 -12.75
CA LEU A 277 3.22 86.20 -11.76
C LEU A 277 3.09 87.71 -11.85
N SER A 278 3.12 88.36 -10.69
CA SER A 278 3.23 89.82 -10.61
C SER A 278 4.59 90.26 -11.18
N PRO A 279 4.66 91.35 -11.97
CA PRO A 279 5.90 91.94 -12.48
C PRO A 279 6.93 92.26 -11.38
N GLU A 280 6.46 92.42 -10.14
CA GLU A 280 7.29 92.74 -8.97
C GLU A 280 7.76 91.52 -8.17
N SER A 281 7.52 90.29 -8.63
CA SER A 281 7.89 89.07 -7.89
C SER A 281 9.40 88.98 -7.62
N GLU A 282 9.75 88.56 -6.40
CA GLU A 282 11.12 88.22 -5.99
C GLU A 282 11.74 87.15 -6.89
N PHE A 283 10.90 86.34 -7.53
CA PHE A 283 11.35 85.29 -8.44
C PHE A 283 12.27 85.87 -9.53
N PHE A 284 11.91 86.98 -10.20
CA PHE A 284 12.67 87.55 -11.33
C PHE A 284 13.67 88.65 -10.94
N ARG A 285 14.13 88.71 -9.68
CA ARG A 285 14.98 89.81 -9.18
C ARG A 285 16.25 90.03 -10.02
N TYR A 286 16.94 88.94 -10.37
CA TYR A 286 18.19 88.99 -11.13
C TYR A 286 18.02 89.27 -12.63
N PHE A 287 16.80 89.18 -13.19
CA PHE A 287 16.51 89.66 -14.56
C PHE A 287 16.42 91.19 -14.64
N ARG A 288 16.04 91.84 -13.53
CA ARG A 288 15.86 93.29 -13.45
C ARG A 288 17.14 93.99 -12.99
N ASP A 289 17.85 93.41 -12.03
CA ASP A 289 19.12 93.93 -11.52
C ASP A 289 20.16 92.81 -11.29
N PRO A 290 21.22 92.74 -12.11
CA PRO A 290 22.27 91.71 -12.00
C PRO A 290 23.16 91.87 -10.76
N GLY A 291 23.12 92.98 -10.03
CA GLY A 291 23.94 93.26 -8.84
C GLY A 291 23.21 93.17 -7.50
N SER A 292 21.94 92.76 -7.49
CA SER A 292 21.08 92.81 -6.30
C SER A 292 21.56 91.88 -5.18
N LYS A 293 21.99 92.45 -4.04
CA LYS A 293 22.37 91.70 -2.83
C LYS A 293 21.12 91.29 -2.03
N PRO A 294 21.09 90.08 -1.43
CA PRO A 294 19.95 89.66 -0.62
C PRO A 294 19.74 90.59 0.58
N GLN A 295 18.50 91.04 0.78
CA GLN A 295 18.10 91.89 1.90
C GLN A 295 17.68 90.97 3.06
N PRO A 296 18.36 91.00 4.23
CA PRO A 296 18.02 90.13 5.34
C PRO A 296 16.76 90.65 6.03
N GLY A 297 15.65 89.92 5.95
CA GLY A 297 14.50 90.18 6.83
C GLY A 297 13.08 90.01 6.29
N GLN A 298 12.86 89.47 5.09
CA GLN A 298 11.49 89.20 4.63
C GLN A 298 11.18 87.69 4.71
N PRO A 299 10.20 87.25 5.53
CA PRO A 299 9.78 85.86 5.56
C PRO A 299 9.27 85.47 4.19
N ALA A 300 9.80 84.40 3.60
CA ALA A 300 9.17 83.75 2.47
C ALA A 300 7.71 83.45 2.85
N ALA A 301 6.77 84.06 2.12
CA ALA A 301 5.36 83.77 2.30
C ALA A 301 5.15 82.24 2.20
N PRO A 302 4.33 81.64 3.07
CA PRO A 302 4.07 80.21 3.01
C PRO A 302 3.55 79.87 1.62
N ALA A 303 4.19 78.89 0.96
CA ALA A 303 3.64 78.28 -0.24
C ALA A 303 2.32 77.61 0.14
N THR A 304 1.22 78.34 -0.05
CA THR A 304 -0.14 77.82 0.08
C THR A 304 -0.36 76.78 -1.02
N SER A 305 -0.41 75.52 -0.57
CA SER A 305 -1.16 74.39 -1.11
C SER A 305 -1.07 74.10 -2.61
N ALA A 306 -0.28 73.09 -2.99
CA ALA A 306 -0.74 72.13 -3.99
C ALA A 306 -1.53 71.06 -3.25
N ALA A 307 -2.86 71.13 -3.32
CA ALA A 307 -3.73 70.02 -2.95
C ALA A 307 -3.38 68.79 -3.81
N PRO A 308 -3.46 67.56 -3.29
CA PRO A 308 -3.29 66.36 -4.11
C PRO A 308 -4.40 66.32 -5.15
N ALA A 309 -4.02 66.06 -6.41
CA ALA A 309 -4.95 65.74 -7.47
C ALA A 309 -5.88 64.61 -7.01
N ALA A 310 -7.18 64.89 -6.98
CA ALA A 310 -8.20 63.86 -6.84
C ALA A 310 -8.01 62.84 -7.96
N GLN A 311 -7.80 61.59 -7.59
CA GLN A 311 -7.84 60.46 -8.51
C GLN A 311 -9.27 60.37 -9.09
N PRO A 312 -9.43 60.09 -10.39
CA PRO A 312 -10.75 59.87 -10.97
C PRO A 312 -11.36 58.61 -10.38
N SER A 313 -12.57 58.74 -9.83
CA SER A 313 -13.44 57.62 -9.50
C SER A 313 -13.73 56.82 -10.77
N THR A 314 -13.13 55.63 -10.90
CA THR A 314 -13.62 54.59 -11.80
C THR A 314 -14.95 54.08 -11.25
N ALA A 315 -16.03 54.50 -11.89
CA ALA A 315 -17.29 53.78 -11.87
C ALA A 315 -17.17 52.56 -12.79
N GLN A 316 -17.16 51.37 -12.18
CA GLN A 316 -17.88 50.15 -12.56
C GLN A 316 -17.71 49.09 -11.48
#